data_AF-A0AAW0X7V3-F1
#
_entry.id   AF-A0AAW0X7V3-F1
#
_cell.length_a   1.000
_cell.length_b   1.000
_cell.length_c   1.000
_cell.angle_alpha   90.00
_cell.angle_beta   90.00
_cell.angle_gamma   90.00
#
_symmetry.space_group_name_H-M   'P 1'
#
loop_
_entity.id
_entity.type
_entity.pdbx_description
1 polymer ?
#
loop_
_entity_poly.entity_id
_entity_poly.type
_entity_poly.pdbx_seq_one_letter_code
_entity_poly.pdbx_strand_id
1 'polypeptide(L)'
;EKSEEEVQEEENTADEPSSSPEQVHISAEQLALLSKDELVEKWIQQDKFVESIRNRMEAMEKEVEELRGARENEERLKGQLAELQRKEQYHIMRLSCKEHELQDMGVQVQELKSMSTGVGGLKHCLLDPAVNLLFERLKRDLDSARTKMEETQNELSAWKFTPDRCAPRA
;
A
#
# COMPACT_ATOMS: atom_id res chain seq x y z
N GLU A 1 -28.67 -16.98 -3.68
CA GLU A 1 -28.99 -17.22 -5.11
C GLU A 1 -27.73 -16.90 -5.88
N LYS A 2 -26.84 -17.81 -6.28
CA LYS A 2 -26.92 -19.01 -7.14
C LYS A 2 -27.45 -18.73 -8.55
N SER A 3 -26.61 -19.12 -9.52
CA SER A 3 -26.78 -19.31 -10.97
C SER A 3 -26.80 -18.03 -11.81
N GLU A 4 -25.75 -17.71 -12.57
CA GLU A 4 -25.29 -18.37 -13.81
C GLU A 4 -26.37 -18.31 -14.89
N GLU A 5 -26.21 -17.35 -15.81
CA GLU A 5 -26.81 -17.42 -17.13
C GLU A 5 -25.72 -17.00 -18.13
N GLU A 6 -25.04 -18.02 -18.67
CA GLU A 6 -24.29 -17.94 -19.91
C GLU A 6 -25.24 -17.50 -21.02
N VAL A 7 -24.94 -16.37 -21.66
CA VAL A 7 -25.45 -16.09 -23.00
C VAL A 7 -24.25 -16.20 -23.93
N GLN A 8 -24.09 -17.40 -24.47
CA GLN A 8 -23.26 -17.66 -25.65
C GLN A 8 -23.99 -17.05 -26.85
N GLU A 9 -23.54 -15.88 -27.29
CA GLU A 9 -23.78 -15.42 -28.66
C GLU A 9 -22.77 -16.16 -29.56
N GLU A 10 -23.14 -17.37 -29.98
CA GLU A 10 -22.60 -17.99 -31.19
C GLU A 10 -23.08 -17.16 -32.39
N GLU A 11 -22.30 -16.15 -32.75
CA GLU A 11 -22.45 -15.46 -34.02
C GLU A 11 -21.92 -16.37 -35.14
N ASN A 12 -22.86 -17.06 -35.79
CA ASN A 12 -22.72 -17.77 -37.05
C ASN A 12 -21.85 -16.98 -38.04
N THR A 13 -20.59 -17.37 -38.21
CA THR A 13 -19.82 -17.02 -39.39
C THR A 13 -20.23 -17.99 -40.49
N ALA A 14 -21.08 -17.48 -41.37
CA ALA A 14 -21.55 -18.15 -42.56
C ALA A 14 -20.38 -18.74 -43.37
N ASP A 15 -20.56 -20.00 -43.77
CA ASP A 15 -19.80 -20.73 -44.77
C ASP A 15 -19.47 -19.85 -46.00
N GLU A 16 -18.25 -19.34 -46.04
CA GLU A 16 -17.58 -18.97 -47.29
C GLU A 16 -17.08 -20.28 -47.92
N PRO A 17 -17.45 -20.61 -49.17
CA PRO A 17 -16.95 -21.81 -49.82
C PRO A 17 -15.45 -21.64 -50.05
N SER A 18 -14.65 -22.22 -49.16
CA SER A 18 -13.19 -22.27 -49.27
C SER A 18 -12.79 -23.12 -50.46
N SER A 19 -12.85 -22.56 -51.68
CA SER A 19 -12.12 -23.10 -52.83
C SER A 19 -10.65 -22.74 -52.65
N SER A 20 -10.03 -23.31 -51.62
CA SER A 20 -8.59 -23.33 -51.53
C SER A 20 -8.10 -24.23 -52.67
N PRO A 21 -7.11 -23.79 -53.48
CA PRO A 21 -6.59 -24.61 -54.56
C PRO A 21 -6.18 -25.99 -54.03
N GLU A 22 -6.70 -27.07 -54.62
CA GLU A 22 -6.38 -28.43 -54.18
C GLU A 22 -5.00 -28.85 -54.70
N GLN A 23 -4.28 -29.64 -53.89
CA GLN A 23 -2.98 -30.19 -54.27
C GLN A 23 -3.12 -31.12 -55.47
N VAL A 24 -2.31 -30.90 -56.50
CA VAL A 24 -2.30 -31.77 -57.67
C VAL A 24 -1.43 -33.00 -57.39
N HIS A 25 -2.06 -34.18 -57.39
CA HIS A 25 -1.38 -35.48 -57.34
C HIS A 25 -1.53 -36.21 -58.68
N ILE A 26 -0.40 -36.49 -59.35
CA ILE A 26 -0.36 -37.25 -60.61
C ILE A 26 0.63 -38.40 -60.45
N SER A 27 0.19 -39.63 -60.72
CA SER A 27 1.05 -40.82 -60.76
C SER A 27 1.81 -40.91 -62.10
N ALA A 28 2.95 -41.62 -62.12
CA ALA A 28 3.81 -41.70 -63.31
C ALA A 28 3.12 -42.27 -64.55
N GLU A 29 2.17 -43.19 -64.38
CA GLU A 29 1.38 -43.78 -65.47
C GLU A 29 0.36 -42.80 -66.05
N GLN A 30 -0.24 -41.95 -65.22
CA GLN A 30 -1.18 -40.92 -65.65
C GLN A 30 -0.47 -39.78 -66.37
N LEU A 31 0.78 -39.48 -66.01
CA LEU A 31 1.59 -38.47 -66.66
C LEU A 31 1.87 -38.77 -68.13
N ALA A 32 1.96 -40.05 -68.50
CA ALA A 32 2.19 -40.49 -69.88
C ALA A 32 0.94 -40.42 -70.78
N LEU A 33 -0.25 -40.37 -70.17
CA LEU A 33 -1.54 -40.33 -70.86
C LEU A 33 -2.11 -38.91 -70.99
N LEU A 34 -1.59 -37.96 -70.22
CA LEU A 34 -2.04 -36.56 -70.23
C LEU A 34 -1.60 -35.85 -71.50
N SER A 35 -2.53 -35.07 -72.05
CA SER A 35 -2.23 -34.13 -73.12
C SER A 35 -1.40 -32.96 -72.58
N LYS A 36 -0.71 -32.26 -73.50
CA LYS A 36 0.10 -31.08 -73.16
C LYS A 36 -0.73 -30.00 -72.47
N ASP A 37 -1.99 -29.81 -72.90
CA ASP A 37 -2.86 -28.77 -72.37
C ASP A 37 -3.35 -29.11 -70.95
N GLU A 38 -3.68 -30.38 -70.69
CA GLU A 38 -4.04 -30.85 -69.34
C GLU A 38 -2.85 -30.75 -68.37
N LEU A 39 -1.63 -31.01 -68.85
CA LEU A 39 -0.42 -30.83 -68.03
C LEU A 39 -0.20 -29.36 -67.66
N VAL A 40 -0.44 -28.43 -68.60
CA VAL A 40 -0.35 -26.99 -68.34
C VAL A 40 -1.42 -26.56 -67.32
N GLU A 41 -2.64 -27.05 -67.44
CA GLU A 41 -3.71 -26.74 -66.48
C GLU A 41 -3.39 -27.26 -65.08
N LYS A 42 -2.88 -28.49 -64.97
CA LYS A 42 -2.42 -29.09 -63.72
C LYS A 42 -1.22 -28.36 -63.11
N TRP A 43 -0.29 -27.87 -63.93
CA TRP A 43 0.82 -27.04 -63.48
C TRP A 43 0.31 -25.72 -62.88
N ILE A 44 -0.62 -25.03 -63.56
CA ILE A 44 -1.22 -23.78 -63.07
C ILE A 44 -1.99 -24.00 -61.76
N GLN A 45 -2.72 -25.12 -61.63
CA GLN A 45 -3.41 -25.48 -60.39
C GLN A 45 -2.41 -25.69 -59.24
N GLN A 46 -1.31 -26.38 -59.50
CA GLN A 46 -0.26 -26.59 -58.50
C GLN A 46 0.45 -25.28 -58.11
N ASP A 47 0.75 -24.39 -59.06
CA ASP A 47 1.34 -23.08 -58.76
C ASP A 47 0.42 -22.24 -57.88
N LYS A 48 -0.89 -22.24 -58.13
CA LYS A 48 -1.89 -21.58 -57.26
C LYS A 48 -1.92 -22.18 -55.86
N PHE A 49 -1.81 -23.51 -55.74
CA PHE A 49 -1.72 -24.18 -54.44
C PHE A 49 -0.46 -23.79 -53.67
N VAL A 50 0.69 -23.78 -54.34
CA VAL A 50 1.96 -23.36 -53.75
C VAL A 50 1.90 -21.89 -53.30
N GLU A 51 1.30 -21.01 -54.11
CA GLU A 51 1.10 -19.61 -53.77
C GLU A 51 0.18 -19.44 -52.55
N SER A 52 -0.92 -20.19 -52.48
CA SER A 52 -1.80 -20.21 -51.29
C SER A 52 -1.06 -20.65 -50.03
N ILE A 53 -0.23 -21.69 -50.11
CA ILE A 53 0.60 -22.13 -48.98
C ILE A 53 1.60 -21.05 -48.57
N ARG A 54 2.28 -20.42 -49.53
CA ARG A 54 3.23 -19.33 -49.24
C ARG A 54 2.55 -18.16 -48.54
N ASN A 55 1.41 -17.72 -49.04
CA ASN A 55 0.64 -16.63 -48.45
C ASN A 55 0.17 -16.99 -47.03
N ARG A 56 -0.26 -18.24 -46.81
CA ARG A 56 -0.65 -18.73 -45.49
C ARG A 56 0.54 -18.82 -44.52
N MET A 57 1.72 -19.22 -44.99
CA MET A 57 2.94 -19.20 -44.17
C MET A 57 3.33 -17.77 -43.80
N GLU A 58 3.32 -16.83 -44.75
CA GLU A 58 3.63 -15.42 -44.46
C GLU A 58 2.63 -14.81 -43.47
N ALA A 59 1.34 -15.15 -43.59
CA ALA A 59 0.32 -14.72 -42.63
C ALA A 59 0.59 -15.26 -41.22
N MET A 60 0.92 -16.56 -41.11
CA MET A 60 1.26 -17.15 -39.80
C MET A 60 2.56 -16.58 -39.23
N GLU A 61 3.57 -16.28 -40.05
CA GLU A 61 4.80 -15.63 -39.59
C GLU A 61 4.52 -14.25 -38.98
N LYS A 62 3.64 -13.45 -39.60
CA LYS A 62 3.20 -12.15 -39.06
C LYS A 62 2.45 -12.32 -37.74
N GLU A 63 1.52 -13.28 -37.66
CA GLU A 63 0.77 -13.56 -36.44
C GLU A 63 1.69 -13.97 -35.29
N VAL A 64 2.70 -14.81 -35.55
CA VAL A 64 3.70 -15.22 -34.55
C VAL A 64 4.52 -14.02 -34.06
N GLU A 65 4.92 -13.12 -34.97
CA GLU A 65 5.64 -11.89 -34.64
C GLU A 65 4.79 -10.98 -33.73
N GLU A 66 3.52 -10.78 -34.07
CA GLU A 66 2.56 -10.00 -33.28
C GLU A 66 2.32 -10.60 -31.90
N LEU A 67 2.13 -11.93 -31.82
CA LEU A 67 1.98 -12.65 -30.56
C LEU A 67 3.21 -12.53 -29.68
N ARG A 68 4.42 -12.56 -30.26
CA ARG A 68 5.65 -12.36 -29.50
C ARG A 68 5.70 -10.93 -28.92
N GLY A 69 5.39 -9.92 -29.74
CA GLY A 69 5.32 -8.53 -29.29
C GLY A 69 4.26 -8.31 -28.21
N ALA A 70 3.10 -8.96 -28.33
CA ALA A 70 2.04 -8.94 -27.31
C ALA A 70 2.52 -9.53 -25.98
N ARG A 71 3.23 -10.66 -26.02
CA ARG A 71 3.79 -11.33 -24.83
C ARG A 71 4.85 -10.48 -24.12
N GLU A 72 5.76 -9.86 -24.88
CA GLU A 72 6.77 -8.95 -24.35
C GLU A 72 6.13 -7.72 -23.69
N ASN A 73 5.08 -7.16 -24.31
CA ASN A 73 4.31 -6.06 -23.74
C ASN A 73 3.57 -6.46 -22.46
N GLU A 74 2.97 -7.64 -22.43
CA GLU A 74 2.30 -8.19 -21.25
C GLU A 74 3.28 -8.33 -20.07
N GLU A 75 4.46 -8.89 -20.32
CA GLU A 75 5.51 -9.05 -19.30
C GLU A 75 5.99 -7.68 -18.77
N ARG A 76 6.19 -6.71 -19.67
CA ARG A 76 6.54 -5.33 -19.30
C ARG A 76 5.47 -4.69 -18.42
N LEU A 77 4.19 -4.85 -18.77
CA LEU A 77 3.07 -4.30 -17.99
C LEU A 77 2.95 -4.98 -16.62
N LYS A 78 3.14 -6.30 -16.54
CA LYS A 78 3.18 -7.03 -15.27
C LYS A 78 4.29 -6.51 -14.35
N GLY A 79 5.48 -6.25 -14.88
CA GLY A 79 6.58 -5.65 -14.13
C GLY A 79 6.22 -4.25 -13.59
N GLN A 80 5.65 -3.39 -14.44
CA GLN A 80 5.20 -2.05 -14.02
C GLN A 80 4.12 -2.11 -12.95
N LEU A 81 3.15 -3.01 -13.08
CA LEU A 81 2.09 -3.20 -12.09
C LEU A 81 2.66 -3.61 -10.72
N ALA A 82 3.60 -4.57 -10.70
CA ALA A 82 4.24 -5.01 -9.46
C ALA A 82 5.02 -3.87 -8.78
N GLU A 83 5.70 -3.02 -9.55
CA GLU A 83 6.40 -1.86 -9.01
C GLU A 83 5.44 -0.82 -8.43
N LEU A 84 4.33 -0.53 -9.13
CA LEU A 84 3.30 0.39 -8.66
C LEU A 84 2.63 -0.11 -7.38
N GLN A 85 2.30 -1.40 -7.31
CA GLN A 85 1.75 -2.01 -6.09
C GLN A 85 2.72 -1.89 -4.90
N ARG A 86 4.02 -2.08 -5.12
CA ARG A 86 5.03 -1.90 -4.06
C ARG A 86 5.10 -0.46 -3.58
N LYS A 87 5.07 0.51 -4.51
CA LYS A 87 5.06 1.95 -4.19
C LYS A 87 3.79 2.33 -3.42
N GLU A 88 2.64 1.82 -3.86
CA GLU A 88 1.36 2.02 -3.18
C GLU A 88 1.38 1.49 -1.75
N GLN A 89 1.84 0.25 -1.54
CA GLN A 89 1.97 -0.34 -0.20
C GLN A 89 2.86 0.51 0.72
N TYR A 90 3.98 1.02 0.20
CA TYR A 90 4.84 1.93 0.96
C TYR A 90 4.12 3.23 1.33
N HIS A 91 3.36 3.81 0.41
CA HIS A 91 2.58 5.01 0.68
C HIS A 91 1.48 4.77 1.72
N ILE A 92 0.78 3.63 1.66
CA ILE A 92 -0.23 3.23 2.65
C ILE A 92 0.41 3.12 4.04
N MET A 93 1.53 2.41 4.16
CA MET A 93 2.26 2.29 5.44
C MET A 93 2.65 3.67 5.98
N ARG A 94 3.21 4.53 5.14
CA ARG A 94 3.64 5.88 5.56
C ARG A 94 2.46 6.74 5.97
N LEU A 95 1.34 6.68 5.25
CA LEU A 95 0.11 7.38 5.60
C LEU A 95 -0.44 6.88 6.93
N SER A 96 -0.44 5.56 7.15
CA SER A 96 -0.87 4.96 8.42
C SER A 96 0.00 5.43 9.60
N CYS A 97 1.33 5.49 9.44
CA CYS A 97 2.20 6.07 10.47
C CYS A 97 1.86 7.55 10.75
N LYS A 98 1.61 8.34 9.71
CA LYS A 98 1.22 9.75 9.88
C LYS A 98 -0.14 9.92 10.53
N GLU A 99 -1.10 9.06 10.23
CA GLU A 99 -2.39 9.04 10.90
C GLU A 99 -2.25 8.72 12.39
N HIS A 100 -1.39 7.76 12.74
CA HIS A 100 -1.11 7.44 14.14
C HIS A 100 -0.42 8.61 14.86
N GLU A 101 0.59 9.24 14.26
CA GLU A 101 1.21 10.46 14.81
C GLU A 101 0.18 11.57 15.07
N LEU A 102 -0.77 11.79 14.15
CA LEU A 102 -1.83 12.79 14.34
C LEU A 102 -2.80 12.41 15.46
N GLN A 103 -3.15 11.13 15.59
CA GLN A 103 -3.98 10.65 16.70
C GLN A 103 -3.27 10.89 18.05
N ASP A 104 -1.98 10.56 18.16
CA ASP A 104 -1.18 10.79 19.37
C ASP A 104 -1.10 12.27 19.74
N MET A 105 -0.87 13.15 18.74
CA MET A 105 -0.91 14.60 18.96
C MET A 105 -2.30 15.07 19.39
N GLY A 106 -3.37 14.49 18.84
CA GLY A 106 -4.75 14.74 19.25
C GLY A 106 -5.00 14.40 20.73
N VAL A 107 -4.47 13.26 21.18
CA VAL A 107 -4.51 12.85 22.59
C VAL A 107 -3.76 13.85 23.47
N GLN A 108 -2.54 14.24 23.11
CA GLN A 108 -1.77 15.25 23.87
C GLN A 108 -2.51 16.58 23.97
N VAL A 109 -3.16 17.03 22.89
CA VAL A 109 -3.97 18.25 22.90
C VAL A 109 -5.16 18.11 23.85
N GLN A 110 -5.83 16.96 23.87
CA GLN A 110 -6.95 16.71 24.77
C GLN A 110 -6.49 16.67 26.23
N GLU A 111 -5.37 16.02 26.52
CA GLU A 111 -4.75 15.99 27.86
C GLU A 111 -4.39 17.40 28.32
N LEU A 112 -3.68 18.19 27.51
CA LEU A 112 -3.33 19.58 27.83
C LEU A 112 -4.58 20.44 28.06
N LYS A 113 -5.62 20.28 27.23
CA LYS A 113 -6.91 20.96 27.45
C LYS A 113 -7.52 20.58 28.79
N SER A 114 -7.51 19.30 29.16
CA SER A 114 -8.01 18.82 30.45
C SER A 114 -7.19 19.34 31.64
N MET A 115 -5.88 19.50 31.49
CA MET A 115 -5.04 20.09 32.54
C MET A 115 -5.18 21.62 32.62
N SER A 116 -5.59 22.27 31.52
CA SER A 116 -5.77 23.73 31.45
C SER A 116 -7.06 24.23 32.10
N THR A 117 -7.98 23.36 32.52
CA THR A 117 -9.23 23.75 33.18
C THR A 117 -8.96 24.27 34.60
N GLY A 118 -8.59 25.55 34.69
CA GLY A 118 -8.32 26.27 35.93
C GLY A 118 -6.97 26.99 35.89
N VAL A 119 -6.90 28.18 36.52
CA VAL A 119 -5.71 29.06 36.54
C VAL A 119 -4.48 28.37 37.17
N GLY A 120 -4.69 27.37 38.04
CA GLY A 120 -3.61 26.58 38.65
C GLY A 120 -3.00 25.53 37.72
N GLY A 121 -3.83 24.86 36.90
CA GLY A 121 -3.38 23.84 35.95
C GLY A 121 -2.65 24.43 34.75
N LEU A 122 -3.06 25.63 34.30
CA LEU A 122 -2.34 26.37 33.25
C LEU A 122 -0.88 26.66 33.62
N LYS A 123 -0.61 27.03 34.88
CA LYS A 123 0.76 27.26 35.38
C LYS A 123 1.59 25.99 35.37
N HIS A 124 0.98 24.84 35.66
CA HIS A 124 1.65 23.53 35.63
C HIS A 124 1.93 23.06 34.20
N CYS A 125 1.05 23.37 33.23
CA CYS A 125 1.26 23.04 31.81
C CYS A 125 2.31 23.93 31.12
N LEU A 126 2.54 25.15 31.60
CA LEU A 126 3.48 26.11 31.02
C LEU A 126 4.90 25.98 31.58
N LEU A 127 5.07 25.22 32.66
CA LEU A 127 6.38 24.93 33.23
C LEU A 127 6.92 23.65 32.60
N ASP A 128 8.21 23.67 32.24
CA ASP A 128 8.92 22.46 31.84
C ASP A 128 8.77 21.37 32.93
N PRO A 129 8.57 20.09 32.58
CA PRO A 129 8.33 19.03 33.56
C PRO A 129 9.42 18.92 34.64
N ALA A 130 10.69 19.11 34.30
CA ALA A 130 11.79 19.05 35.27
C ALA A 130 11.80 20.28 36.19
N VAL A 131 11.50 21.46 35.65
CA VAL A 131 11.36 22.70 36.42
C VAL A 131 10.18 22.62 37.38
N ASN A 132 9.05 22.07 36.93
CA ASN A 132 7.86 21.90 37.75
C ASN A 132 8.12 20.97 38.94
N LEU A 133 8.80 19.82 38.72
CA LEU A 133 9.20 18.91 39.79
C LEU A 133 10.12 19.57 40.83
N LEU A 134 11.06 20.39 40.39
CA LEU A 134 11.94 21.14 41.29
C LEU A 134 11.14 22.17 42.11
N PHE A 135 10.22 22.88 41.49
CA PHE A 135 9.39 23.88 42.16
C PHE A 135 8.48 23.26 43.23
N GLU A 136 7.86 22.12 42.94
CA GLU A 136 7.09 21.37 43.93
C GLU A 136 7.95 20.85 45.09
N ARG A 137 9.17 20.40 44.80
CA ARG A 137 10.12 19.99 45.84
C ARG A 137 10.50 21.16 46.74
N LEU A 138 10.82 22.31 46.16
CA LEU A 138 11.18 23.51 46.91
C LEU A 138 10.02 24.00 47.80
N LYS A 139 8.78 23.94 47.30
CA LYS A 139 7.59 24.25 48.11
C LYS A 139 7.47 23.32 49.32
N ARG A 140 7.59 22.00 49.11
CA ARG A 140 7.57 21.00 50.20
C ARG A 140 8.67 21.25 51.23
N ASP A 141 9.88 21.52 50.77
CA ASP A 141 11.03 21.76 51.65
C ASP A 141 10.84 23.06 52.46
N LEU A 142 10.23 24.10 51.87
CA LEU A 142 9.90 25.36 52.53
C LEU A 142 8.81 25.16 53.60
N ASP A 143 7.72 24.47 53.28
CA ASP A 143 6.66 24.15 54.25
C ASP A 143 7.19 23.28 55.39
N SER A 144 8.07 22.32 55.09
CA SER A 144 8.78 21.51 56.10
C SER A 144 9.68 22.36 57.00
N ALA A 145 10.40 23.34 56.44
CA ALA A 145 11.23 24.24 57.24
C ALA A 145 10.38 25.18 58.10
N ARG A 146 9.27 25.68 57.56
CA ARG A 146 8.35 26.56 58.28
C ARG A 146 7.69 25.86 59.46
N THR A 147 7.20 24.63 59.26
CA THR A 147 6.62 23.80 60.34
C THR A 147 7.63 23.54 61.44
N LYS A 148 8.87 23.14 61.11
CA LYS A 148 9.96 22.99 62.10
C LYS A 148 10.31 24.28 62.83
N MET A 149 10.27 25.42 62.14
CA MET A 149 10.49 26.72 62.76
C MET A 149 9.34 27.07 63.72
N GLU A 150 8.09 26.81 63.35
CA GLU A 150 6.93 27.02 64.21
C GLU A 150 6.95 26.08 65.43
N GLU A 151 7.35 24.81 65.26
CA GLU A 151 7.56 23.85 66.35
C GLU A 151 8.67 24.30 67.30
N THR A 152 9.86 24.65 66.78
CA THR A 152 10.99 25.11 67.61
C THR A 152 10.67 26.44 68.31
N GLN A 153 9.93 27.34 67.67
CA GLN A 153 9.44 28.57 68.28
C GLN A 153 8.41 28.29 69.38
N ASN A 154 7.47 27.37 69.14
CA ASN A 154 6.50 26.94 70.14
C ASN A 154 7.20 26.29 71.33
N GLU A 155 8.19 25.44 71.10
CA GLU A 155 9.06 24.89 72.14
C GLU A 155 9.77 26.02 72.90
N LEU A 156 10.56 26.87 72.26
CA LEU A 156 11.23 27.99 72.95
C LEU A 156 10.27 28.87 73.75
N SER A 157 9.06 29.09 73.23
CA SER A 157 8.01 29.82 73.95
C SER A 157 7.51 29.05 75.18
N ALA A 158 7.34 27.73 75.09
CA ALA A 158 6.98 26.87 76.20
C ALA A 158 8.09 26.81 77.27
N TRP A 159 9.36 26.82 76.86
CA TRP A 159 10.51 26.83 77.77
C TRP A 159 10.72 28.21 78.43
N LYS A 160 10.30 29.31 77.80
CA LYS A 160 10.24 30.63 78.46
C LYS A 160 9.21 30.70 79.59
N PHE A 161 8.29 29.73 79.66
CA PHE A 161 7.34 29.54 80.76
C PHE A 161 7.80 28.54 81.83
N THR A 162 9.09 28.17 81.86
CA THR A 162 9.64 27.46 83.03
C THR A 162 9.77 28.45 84.21
N PRO A 163 9.10 28.21 85.34
CA PRO A 163 8.87 29.22 86.37
C PRO A 163 10.11 29.43 87.27
N ASP A 164 11.13 30.11 86.78
CA ASP A 164 12.22 30.61 87.64
C ASP A 164 11.83 31.93 88.36
N ARG A 165 10.52 32.19 88.49
CA ARG A 165 9.95 33.29 89.28
C ARG A 165 9.04 32.82 90.43
N CYS A 166 9.13 31.54 90.81
CA CYS A 166 8.47 31.00 92.00
C CYS A 166 9.46 30.16 92.84
N ALA A 167 10.63 30.70 93.18
CA ALA A 167 11.39 30.20 94.33
C ALA A 167 11.03 31.04 95.56
N PRO A 168 10.44 30.47 96.62
CA PRO A 168 10.29 31.21 97.87
C PRO A 168 11.68 31.44 98.45
N ARG A 169 12.05 32.71 98.69
CA ARG A 169 13.19 33.02 99.57
C ARG A 169 12.85 32.46 100.96
N ALA A 170 13.57 31.43 101.37
CA ALA A 170 13.69 31.02 102.76
C ALA A 170 14.57 32.02 103.52
#